data_AF-A0A7S3Y3A0-F1
#
_entry.id   AF-A0A7S3Y3A0-F1
#
_cell.length_a   1.000
_cell.length_b   1.000
_cell.length_c   1.000
_cell.angle_alpha   90.00
_cell.angle_beta   90.00
_cell.angle_gamma   90.00
#
_symmetry.space_group_name_H-M   'P 1'
#
loop_
_entity.id
_entity.type
_entity.pdbx_description
1 polymer ?
#
loop_
_entity_poly.entity_id
_entity_poly.type
_entity_poly.pdbx_seq_one_letter_code
_entity_poly.pdbx_strand_id
1 'polypeptide(L)'
;RRGGPVAQGAGGAAGGSGQQLQAELSQAAIVMRTLQFSVQGVNMNDSDQAVWCRRHRQWRMFLAGLPLLFSLAGCGGGGGGSGTSPGASAAEPSSSATSGLASLVPQAPAIGKTLEVDAAVLVPQTAGSSWRFWGRQFSSSGSELARYESSYQLTTSGGEWKLSGSNPGNDGPDSIRYVLASGQLQQIQTVQFTPTQLPDEVRITLLRSPVREGDQVVAYNKRVEGVADLDGDGRPESLDVAIYTRVIGTEKIETALGEQLEAVRVETHVVERVIYSKTGQAGPVVDIVGVDWLARQLGWVARDQPSVSKDGQIRVGKERLVGADLGAQGAFGNSGGPVTLTNPTTSPEQAGLALAMQQPSAVSDGDRVLLIGTPPVVDYSYRPLLTLLNSRGEVQWTRLGPAGARFAAP
;
A
#
# COMPACT_ATOMS: atom_id res chain seq x y z
N ARG A 1 48.10 29.75 -38.46
CA ARG A 1 47.30 30.95 -38.83
C ARG A 1 46.09 31.01 -37.91
N ARG A 2 45.98 32.10 -37.12
CA ARG A 2 44.83 32.69 -36.38
C ARG A 2 43.84 31.72 -35.71
N GLY A 3 43.55 31.72 -34.41
CA GLY A 3 43.68 32.76 -33.37
C GLY A 3 42.31 33.37 -33.05
N GLY A 4 41.78 33.12 -31.83
CA GLY A 4 40.73 33.94 -31.19
C GLY A 4 39.52 33.16 -30.60
N PRO A 5 38.92 33.61 -29.47
CA PRO A 5 38.60 32.76 -28.31
C PRO A 5 37.11 32.81 -27.87
N VAL A 6 36.82 32.48 -26.59
CA VAL A 6 35.58 32.68 -25.77
C VAL A 6 34.75 31.38 -25.58
N ALA A 7 34.25 30.94 -24.41
CA ALA A 7 34.15 31.47 -23.03
C ALA A 7 34.13 30.33 -21.99
N GLN A 8 34.67 30.62 -20.80
CA GLN A 8 34.35 29.96 -19.52
C GLN A 8 32.96 30.42 -19.05
N GLY A 9 32.17 29.51 -18.46
CA GLY A 9 30.90 29.89 -17.83
C GLY A 9 30.27 28.77 -16.98
N ALA A 10 30.28 28.99 -15.66
CA ALA A 10 29.31 28.57 -14.66
C ALA A 10 29.12 27.06 -14.37
N GLY A 11 29.90 26.57 -13.40
CA GLY A 11 29.40 25.58 -12.44
C GLY A 11 28.48 26.26 -11.42
N GLY A 12 27.31 25.66 -11.18
CA GLY A 12 26.34 26.17 -10.21
C GLY A 12 25.26 25.13 -9.87
N ALA A 13 25.20 24.78 -8.58
CA ALA A 13 24.04 24.26 -7.85
C ALA A 13 23.36 22.96 -8.35
N ALA A 14 23.93 21.81 -7.99
CA ALA A 14 23.21 20.52 -7.99
C ALA A 14 23.34 19.76 -6.65
N GLY A 15 23.71 20.45 -5.56
CA GLY A 15 23.98 19.81 -4.25
C GLY A 15 22.84 19.86 -3.22
N GLY A 16 21.81 20.70 -3.43
CA GLY A 16 20.80 21.00 -2.39
C GLY A 16 19.57 20.11 -2.39
N SER A 17 19.05 19.72 -3.55
CA SER A 17 17.77 18.97 -3.64
C SER A 17 17.90 17.53 -3.15
N GLY A 18 19.04 16.87 -3.42
CA GLY A 18 19.30 15.52 -2.96
C GLY A 18 19.43 15.39 -1.45
N GLN A 19 20.10 16.35 -0.79
CA GLN A 19 20.26 16.36 0.67
C GLN A 19 18.98 16.75 1.41
N GLN A 20 18.17 17.65 0.85
CA GLN A 20 16.88 18.02 1.43
C GLN A 20 15.86 16.87 1.32
N LEU A 21 15.79 16.18 0.18
CA LEU A 21 15.01 14.95 0.03
C LEU A 21 15.51 13.84 0.96
N GLN A 22 16.84 13.70 1.15
CA GLN A 22 17.38 12.72 2.10
C GLN A 22 17.04 13.07 3.55
N ALA A 23 17.07 14.36 3.92
CA ALA A 23 16.69 14.84 5.24
C ALA A 23 15.19 14.62 5.51
N GLU A 24 14.33 14.94 4.55
CA GLU A 24 12.87 14.71 4.61
C GLU A 24 12.53 13.21 4.70
N LEU A 25 13.20 12.37 3.89
CA LEU A 25 13.06 10.91 3.98
C LEU A 25 13.62 10.33 5.29
N SER A 26 14.67 10.93 5.86
CA SER A 26 15.23 10.50 7.13
C SER A 26 14.35 10.90 8.33
N GLN A 27 13.66 12.03 8.25
CA GLN A 27 12.67 12.46 9.25
C GLN A 27 11.41 11.59 9.18
N ALA A 28 10.88 11.34 7.98
CA ALA A 28 9.78 10.39 7.75
C ALA A 28 10.15 8.99 8.28
N ALA A 29 11.37 8.50 8.01
CA ALA A 29 11.86 7.22 8.50
C ALA A 29 11.94 7.12 10.03
N ILE A 30 12.32 8.20 10.73
CA ILE A 30 12.39 8.23 12.21
C ILE A 30 10.99 8.18 12.83
N VAL A 31 10.04 8.95 12.28
CA VAL A 31 8.65 8.98 12.76
C VAL A 31 7.93 7.66 12.45
N MET A 32 8.07 7.16 11.23
CA MET A 32 7.45 5.92 10.78
C MET A 32 8.02 4.63 11.39
N ARG A 33 9.31 4.60 11.75
CA ARG A 33 9.86 3.47 12.52
C ARG A 33 9.19 3.34 13.88
N THR A 34 8.72 4.46 14.44
CA THR A 34 7.99 4.48 15.71
C THR A 34 6.54 3.98 15.55
N LEU A 35 5.90 4.28 14.41
CA LEU A 35 4.61 3.71 13.99
C LEU A 35 4.64 2.18 13.86
N GLN A 36 5.74 1.63 13.33
CA GLN A 36 5.85 0.20 13.02
C GLN A 36 5.99 -0.70 14.26
N PHE A 37 6.62 -0.22 15.35
CA PHE A 37 6.71 -0.99 16.60
C PHE A 37 5.33 -1.26 17.23
N SER A 38 4.32 -0.44 16.91
CA SER A 38 2.96 -0.62 17.42
C SER A 38 2.10 -1.58 16.61
N VAL A 39 2.23 -1.57 15.29
CA VAL A 39 1.40 -2.40 14.39
C VAL A 39 1.75 -3.89 14.50
N GLN A 40 2.97 -4.25 14.94
CA GLN A 40 3.40 -5.65 15.03
C GLN A 40 2.90 -6.41 16.28
N GLY A 41 2.22 -5.78 17.26
CA GLY A 41 1.64 -6.51 18.40
C GLY A 41 2.63 -7.36 19.22
N VAL A 42 3.93 -7.08 19.14
CA VAL A 42 4.95 -7.78 19.91
C VAL A 42 5.29 -6.95 21.15
N ASN A 43 4.97 -7.49 22.33
CA ASN A 43 5.50 -6.97 23.59
C ASN A 43 7.03 -6.95 23.52
N MET A 44 7.64 -5.76 23.56
CA MET A 44 9.10 -5.62 23.66
C MET A 44 9.59 -6.31 24.94
N ASN A 45 10.49 -7.27 24.79
CA ASN A 45 11.28 -7.84 25.87
C ASN A 45 12.57 -7.02 26.07
N ASP A 46 13.06 -6.97 27.32
CA ASP A 46 14.14 -6.07 27.79
C ASP A 46 15.44 -6.13 26.99
N SER A 47 15.68 -7.22 26.26
CA SER A 47 16.82 -7.37 25.35
C SER A 47 16.80 -6.40 24.17
N ASP A 48 15.61 -6.06 23.65
CA ASP A 48 15.46 -5.18 22.49
C ASP A 48 15.65 -3.70 22.86
N GLN A 49 15.27 -3.32 24.09
CA GLN A 49 15.58 -1.99 24.65
C GLN A 49 17.09 -1.78 24.79
N ALA A 50 17.84 -2.81 25.20
CA ALA A 50 19.29 -2.73 25.37
C ALA A 50 20.06 -2.64 24.04
N VAL A 51 19.48 -3.13 22.94
CA VAL A 51 20.02 -2.97 21.58
C VAL A 51 19.72 -1.57 21.04
N TRP A 52 18.51 -1.04 21.30
CA TRP A 52 18.12 0.33 20.96
C TRP A 52 19.03 1.39 21.63
N CYS A 53 19.27 1.27 22.94
CA CYS A 53 20.18 2.17 23.68
C CYS A 53 21.65 2.09 23.21
N ARG A 54 22.14 0.89 22.84
CA ARG A 54 23.51 0.71 22.34
C ARG A 54 23.71 1.28 20.94
N ARG A 55 22.69 1.21 20.08
CA ARG A 55 22.75 1.70 18.69
C ARG A 55 22.64 3.23 18.61
N HIS A 56 21.88 3.87 19.50
CA HIS A 56 21.84 5.35 19.61
C HIS A 56 23.14 5.96 20.16
N ARG A 57 23.89 5.21 20.98
CA ARG A 57 25.20 5.64 21.50
C ARG A 57 26.30 5.62 20.44
N GLN A 58 26.17 4.79 19.39
CA GLN A 58 27.11 4.76 18.26
C GLN A 58 26.87 5.90 17.24
N TRP A 59 25.63 6.38 17.11
CA TRP A 59 25.32 7.57 16.30
C TRP A 59 25.90 8.86 16.89
N ARG A 60 26.09 8.93 18.22
CA ARG A 60 26.79 10.05 18.88
C ARG A 60 28.30 10.10 18.59
N MET A 61 28.91 9.01 18.12
CA MET A 61 30.35 9.01 17.79
C MET A 61 30.65 9.33 16.32
N PHE A 62 29.67 9.25 15.42
CA PHE A 62 29.89 9.60 14.00
C PHE A 62 29.79 11.10 13.68
N LEU A 63 29.31 11.93 14.62
CA LEU A 63 29.25 13.39 14.48
C LEU A 63 30.37 14.15 15.23
N ALA A 64 31.28 13.43 15.91
CA ALA A 64 32.38 14.04 16.68
C ALA A 64 33.75 13.98 15.97
N GLY A 65 33.77 13.85 14.64
CA GLY A 65 34.98 13.60 13.88
C GLY A 65 35.10 14.37 12.56
N LEU A 66 35.00 15.70 12.61
CA LEU A 66 35.55 16.55 11.54
C LEU A 66 36.17 17.82 12.16
N PRO A 67 37.50 18.03 12.07
CA PRO A 67 38.18 19.13 12.74
C PRO A 67 38.18 20.44 11.93
N LEU A 68 38.38 21.52 12.69
CA LEU A 68 38.66 22.92 12.33
C LEU A 68 39.51 23.18 11.07
N LEU A 69 39.22 24.31 10.38
CA LEU A 69 40.09 25.35 9.77
C LEU A 69 39.36 25.95 8.53
N PHE A 70 38.93 27.22 8.47
CA PHE A 70 39.74 28.44 8.29
C PHE A 70 38.96 29.72 8.61
N SER A 71 39.71 30.80 8.74
CA SER A 71 39.50 32.09 9.39
C SER A 71 39.13 33.28 8.45
N LEU A 72 38.56 34.33 9.06
CA LEU A 72 38.66 35.79 8.78
C LEU A 72 38.06 36.42 7.50
N ALA A 73 37.10 37.36 7.66
CA ALA A 73 37.26 38.83 7.51
C ALA A 73 36.00 39.61 7.03
N GLY A 74 35.77 40.78 7.65
CA GLY A 74 34.86 41.88 7.22
C GLY A 74 33.64 42.05 8.14
N CYS A 75 33.54 42.93 9.14
CA CYS A 75 33.83 44.38 9.32
C CYS A 75 32.84 45.34 8.59
N GLY A 76 32.15 46.16 9.41
CA GLY A 76 31.25 47.30 9.08
C GLY A 76 29.80 47.06 9.54
N GLY A 77 29.19 47.68 10.57
CA GLY A 77 29.29 49.03 11.17
C GLY A 77 28.35 50.01 10.41
N GLY A 78 27.36 50.74 10.95
CA GLY A 78 26.82 50.98 12.30
C GLY A 78 25.69 52.05 12.25
N GLY A 79 25.08 52.38 13.42
CA GLY A 79 24.21 53.55 13.72
C GLY A 79 22.72 53.40 13.38
N GLY A 80 21.71 53.77 14.19
CA GLY A 80 21.61 54.61 15.39
C GLY A 80 20.55 55.71 15.15
N GLY A 81 19.42 55.72 15.88
CA GLY A 81 18.47 56.85 15.85
C GLY A 81 17.03 56.55 16.26
N SER A 82 16.64 57.10 17.41
CA SER A 82 15.33 57.10 18.08
C SER A 82 14.28 58.03 17.46
N GLY A 83 12.97 57.76 17.68
CA GLY A 83 11.93 58.80 17.67
C GLY A 83 10.48 58.34 17.44
N THR A 84 9.74 58.12 18.54
CA THR A 84 8.33 58.49 18.81
C THR A 84 7.20 58.34 17.75
N SER A 85 6.22 57.49 18.08
CA SER A 85 4.80 57.40 17.63
C SER A 85 4.01 58.73 17.76
N PRO A 86 2.72 58.88 17.32
CA PRO A 86 1.75 57.85 16.86
C PRO A 86 0.89 58.20 15.63
N GLY A 87 0.31 57.18 15.00
CA GLY A 87 -0.72 57.36 13.96
C GLY A 87 -1.46 56.05 13.71
N ALA A 88 -2.67 55.94 14.26
CA ALA A 88 -3.58 54.84 14.04
C ALA A 88 -4.20 54.93 12.64
N SER A 89 -4.14 53.84 11.88
CA SER A 89 -5.16 53.51 10.89
C SER A 89 -5.26 52.00 10.70
N ALA A 90 -6.49 51.53 10.91
CA ALA A 90 -7.04 50.20 10.83
C ALA A 90 -6.45 49.22 9.80
N ALA A 91 -6.14 48.02 10.32
CA ALA A 91 -6.63 46.72 9.87
C ALA A 91 -6.43 46.30 8.41
N GLU A 92 -5.37 45.52 8.20
CA GLU A 92 -5.52 44.16 7.68
C GLU A 92 -4.64 43.25 8.54
N PRO A 93 -5.18 42.30 9.33
CA PRO A 93 -4.35 41.22 9.82
C PRO A 93 -4.04 40.32 8.63
N SER A 94 -2.81 40.45 8.13
CA SER A 94 -2.11 39.42 7.36
C SER A 94 -2.47 38.06 7.96
N SER A 95 -3.06 37.19 7.14
CA SER A 95 -3.39 35.82 7.49
C SER A 95 -2.19 35.14 8.12
N SER A 96 -2.17 35.07 9.45
CA SER A 96 -1.42 34.08 10.18
C SER A 96 -1.94 32.74 9.68
N ALA A 97 -1.16 32.12 8.79
CA ALA A 97 -1.46 30.82 8.23
C ALA A 97 -1.87 29.91 9.38
N THR A 98 -3.07 29.37 9.28
CA THR A 98 -3.69 28.51 10.30
C THR A 98 -2.89 27.22 10.42
N SER A 99 -1.75 27.24 11.12
CA SER A 99 -0.89 26.07 11.38
C SER A 99 -1.49 25.18 12.48
N GLY A 100 -2.80 24.94 12.42
CA GLY A 100 -3.49 23.98 13.27
C GLY A 100 -3.59 22.62 12.57
N LEU A 101 -3.97 21.60 13.34
CA LEU A 101 -4.29 20.24 12.88
C LEU A 101 -5.25 20.21 11.65
N ALA A 102 -6.10 21.23 11.51
CA ALA A 102 -7.00 21.37 10.36
C ALA A 102 -6.28 21.58 9.02
N SER A 103 -5.00 21.95 9.02
CA SER A 103 -4.20 22.14 7.79
C SER A 103 -3.69 20.84 7.16
N LEU A 104 -3.70 19.72 7.88
CA LEU A 104 -3.18 18.44 7.34
C LEU A 104 -4.18 17.73 6.42
N VAL A 105 -5.47 17.90 6.67
CA VAL A 105 -6.51 17.29 5.83
C VAL A 105 -6.93 18.32 4.78
N PRO A 106 -6.74 18.06 3.48
CA PRO A 106 -7.21 18.96 2.45
C PRO A 106 -8.74 19.05 2.49
N GLN A 107 -9.28 20.18 2.05
CA GLN A 107 -10.72 20.33 1.87
C GLN A 107 -11.27 19.18 1.02
N ALA A 108 -12.35 18.55 1.49
CA ALA A 108 -12.99 17.47 0.76
C ALA A 108 -13.46 17.98 -0.62
N PRO A 109 -13.23 17.21 -1.70
CA PRO A 109 -13.69 17.59 -3.02
C PRO A 109 -15.22 17.58 -3.09
N ALA A 110 -15.77 18.15 -4.15
CA ALA A 110 -17.21 18.04 -4.40
C ALA A 110 -17.60 16.57 -4.58
N ILE A 111 -18.68 16.15 -3.93
CA ILE A 111 -19.22 14.80 -4.08
C ILE A 111 -19.75 14.64 -5.50
N GLY A 112 -19.23 13.64 -6.21
CA GLY A 112 -19.61 13.27 -7.56
C GLY A 112 -20.71 12.21 -7.61
N LYS A 113 -20.72 11.46 -8.71
CA LYS A 113 -21.74 10.43 -8.97
C LYS A 113 -21.67 9.28 -7.96
N THR A 114 -22.79 8.63 -7.75
CA THR A 114 -22.83 7.33 -7.05
C THR A 114 -22.20 6.27 -7.94
N LEU A 115 -21.15 5.61 -7.43
CA LEU A 115 -20.48 4.49 -8.06
C LEU A 115 -21.17 3.18 -7.69
N GLU A 116 -21.51 3.01 -6.41
CA GLU A 116 -22.23 1.85 -5.91
C GLU A 116 -23.26 2.28 -4.84
N VAL A 117 -24.45 1.69 -4.88
CA VAL A 117 -25.48 1.98 -3.87
C VAL A 117 -25.09 1.39 -2.51
N ASP A 118 -24.43 0.24 -2.53
CA ASP A 118 -24.04 -0.48 -1.33
C ASP A 118 -22.56 -0.90 -1.40
N ALA A 119 -21.73 -0.42 -0.46
CA ALA A 119 -20.33 -0.80 -0.34
C ALA A 119 -20.13 -2.32 -0.15
N ALA A 120 -21.15 -3.02 0.36
CA ALA A 120 -21.15 -4.47 0.53
C ALA A 120 -20.86 -5.23 -0.77
N VAL A 121 -21.22 -4.69 -1.94
CA VAL A 121 -21.01 -5.35 -3.23
C VAL A 121 -19.55 -5.30 -3.68
N LEU A 122 -18.72 -4.44 -3.07
CA LEU A 122 -17.31 -4.27 -3.42
C LEU A 122 -16.40 -5.15 -2.56
N VAL A 123 -16.93 -5.95 -1.63
CA VAL A 123 -16.12 -6.84 -0.79
C VAL A 123 -16.83 -8.19 -0.58
N PRO A 124 -16.19 -9.31 -0.96
CA PRO A 124 -16.69 -10.64 -0.63
C PRO A 124 -16.80 -10.86 0.87
N GLN A 125 -17.91 -11.46 1.29
CA GLN A 125 -18.29 -11.61 2.70
C GLN A 125 -18.27 -13.07 3.16
N THR A 126 -17.98 -13.98 2.24
CA THR A 126 -18.02 -15.42 2.48
C THR A 126 -16.73 -15.84 3.19
N ALA A 127 -16.85 -16.30 4.43
CA ALA A 127 -15.72 -16.87 5.15
C ALA A 127 -15.07 -17.99 4.32
N GLY A 128 -13.74 -18.01 4.28
CA GLY A 128 -12.97 -18.91 3.42
C GLY A 128 -12.59 -18.29 2.07
N SER A 129 -13.15 -17.13 1.69
CA SER A 129 -12.73 -16.40 0.50
C SER A 129 -11.22 -16.14 0.54
N SER A 130 -10.55 -16.23 -0.59
CA SER A 130 -9.13 -16.03 -0.72
C SER A 130 -8.75 -15.34 -2.03
N TRP A 131 -7.64 -14.62 -1.99
CA TRP A 131 -7.05 -13.92 -3.13
C TRP A 131 -5.60 -14.27 -3.23
N ARG A 132 -5.09 -14.20 -4.46
CA ARG A 132 -3.68 -14.42 -4.78
C ARG A 132 -3.19 -13.31 -5.69
N PHE A 133 -2.06 -12.73 -5.36
CA PHE A 133 -1.49 -11.60 -6.07
C PHE A 133 -0.04 -11.87 -6.46
N TRP A 134 0.37 -11.29 -7.59
CA TRP A 134 1.78 -11.06 -7.88
C TRP A 134 2.15 -9.65 -7.43
N GLY A 135 3.18 -9.59 -6.60
CA GLY A 135 3.67 -8.39 -5.96
C GLY A 135 5.05 -7.96 -6.45
N ARG A 136 5.26 -6.65 -6.51
CA ARG A 136 6.57 -6.02 -6.68
C ARG A 136 6.78 -5.01 -5.56
N GLN A 137 7.89 -5.11 -4.85
CA GLN A 137 8.25 -4.18 -3.79
C GLN A 137 9.21 -3.13 -4.34
N PHE A 138 8.99 -1.86 -4.00
CA PHE A 138 9.83 -0.75 -4.42
C PHE A 138 10.32 0.05 -3.20
N SER A 139 11.50 0.68 -3.31
CA SER A 139 11.94 1.72 -2.37
C SER A 139 11.14 3.02 -2.57
N SER A 140 11.25 3.95 -1.62
CA SER A 140 10.73 5.33 -1.79
C SER A 140 11.29 6.05 -3.01
N SER A 141 12.51 5.71 -3.45
CA SER A 141 13.12 6.23 -4.68
C SER A 141 12.64 5.53 -5.96
N GLY A 142 11.74 4.56 -5.87
CA GLY A 142 11.17 3.84 -7.00
C GLY A 142 12.02 2.68 -7.53
N SER A 143 13.11 2.31 -6.85
CA SER A 143 13.91 1.13 -7.23
C SER A 143 13.19 -0.15 -6.84
N GLU A 144 13.08 -1.11 -7.77
CA GLU A 144 12.50 -2.43 -7.46
C GLU A 144 13.44 -3.20 -6.52
N LEU A 145 12.90 -3.65 -5.39
CA LEU A 145 13.62 -4.37 -4.33
C LEU A 145 13.39 -5.87 -4.40
N ALA A 146 12.15 -6.29 -4.72
CA ALA A 146 11.77 -7.69 -4.72
C ALA A 146 10.54 -7.95 -5.60
N ARG A 147 10.39 -9.22 -6.01
CA ARG A 147 9.15 -9.79 -6.57
C ARG A 147 8.68 -10.90 -5.67
N TYR A 148 7.36 -11.01 -5.49
CA TYR A 148 6.79 -11.98 -4.57
C TYR A 148 5.39 -12.40 -5.00
N GLU A 149 4.88 -13.46 -4.38
CA GLU A 149 3.48 -13.85 -4.42
C GLU A 149 2.89 -13.63 -3.03
N SER A 150 1.72 -13.00 -2.97
CA SER A 150 0.96 -12.87 -1.72
C SER A 150 -0.38 -13.59 -1.85
N SER A 151 -0.76 -14.28 -0.78
CA SER A 151 -2.10 -14.85 -0.64
C SER A 151 -2.78 -14.22 0.56
N TYR A 152 -4.07 -13.99 0.43
CA TYR A 152 -4.91 -13.47 1.49
C TYR A 152 -6.10 -14.39 1.71
N GLN A 153 -6.47 -14.65 2.96
CA GLN A 153 -7.63 -15.44 3.31
C GLN A 153 -8.54 -14.69 4.28
N LEU A 154 -9.82 -14.65 3.94
CA LEU A 154 -10.89 -14.08 4.74
C LEU A 154 -11.37 -15.11 5.76
N THR A 155 -11.29 -14.74 7.03
CA THR A 155 -11.94 -15.44 8.14
C THR A 155 -12.90 -14.48 8.82
N THR A 156 -13.95 -15.02 9.44
CA THR A 156 -14.95 -14.19 10.12
C THR A 156 -15.10 -14.67 11.56
N SER A 157 -15.04 -13.75 12.51
CA SER A 157 -15.27 -14.04 13.92
C SER A 157 -15.93 -12.84 14.59
N GLY A 158 -17.03 -13.06 15.32
CA GLY A 158 -17.67 -11.99 16.10
C GLY A 158 -18.18 -10.80 15.29
N GLY A 159 -18.49 -10.98 14.00
CA GLY A 159 -18.90 -9.89 13.10
C GLY A 159 -17.74 -9.07 12.52
N GLU A 160 -16.49 -9.37 12.92
CA GLU A 160 -15.30 -8.85 12.27
C GLU A 160 -14.80 -9.83 11.21
N TRP A 161 -14.27 -9.27 10.14
CA TRP A 161 -13.55 -9.99 9.12
C TRP A 161 -12.06 -9.82 9.36
N LYS A 162 -11.31 -10.90 9.22
CA LYS A 162 -9.86 -10.91 9.33
C LYS A 162 -9.30 -11.44 8.03
N LEU A 163 -8.59 -10.57 7.32
CA LEU A 163 -7.84 -10.89 6.13
C LEU A 163 -6.40 -11.24 6.55
N SER A 164 -6.05 -12.52 6.60
CA SER A 164 -4.70 -12.98 6.94
C SER A 164 -3.88 -13.15 5.66
N GLY A 165 -2.63 -12.66 5.64
CA GLY A 165 -1.79 -12.64 4.45
C GLY A 165 -0.45 -13.37 4.62
N SER A 166 0.17 -13.79 3.53
CA SER A 166 1.48 -14.46 3.55
C SER A 166 2.69 -13.55 3.87
N ASN A 167 2.46 -12.26 4.15
CA ASN A 167 3.42 -11.20 4.56
C ASN A 167 4.90 -11.44 4.17
N PRO A 168 5.22 -11.57 2.86
CA PRO A 168 6.53 -12.04 2.41
C PRO A 168 7.68 -11.06 2.74
N GLY A 169 7.37 -9.77 2.85
CA GLY A 169 8.34 -8.75 3.26
C GLY A 169 8.55 -8.67 4.78
N ASN A 170 7.69 -9.29 5.59
CA ASN A 170 7.61 -9.09 7.04
C ASN A 170 7.61 -7.59 7.42
N ASP A 171 7.00 -6.77 6.56
CA ASP A 171 6.95 -5.33 6.64
C ASP A 171 5.49 -4.94 6.87
N GLY A 172 5.05 -5.00 8.13
CA GLY A 172 3.66 -4.74 8.54
C GLY A 172 3.00 -5.92 9.28
N PRO A 173 1.68 -5.87 9.46
CA PRO A 173 0.93 -6.90 10.18
C PRO A 173 0.63 -8.12 9.29
N ASP A 174 0.64 -9.32 9.89
CA ASP A 174 0.28 -10.58 9.21
C ASP A 174 -1.22 -10.69 8.89
N SER A 175 -2.03 -9.79 9.45
CA SER A 175 -3.46 -9.75 9.18
C SER A 175 -4.02 -8.35 9.31
N ILE A 176 -5.03 -8.05 8.51
CA ILE A 176 -5.79 -6.81 8.56
C ILE A 176 -7.21 -7.13 9.01
N ARG A 177 -7.74 -6.35 9.93
CA ARG A 177 -9.12 -6.50 10.42
C ARG A 177 -10.04 -5.52 9.70
N TYR A 178 -11.22 -5.99 9.33
CA TYR A 178 -12.27 -5.22 8.69
C TYR A 178 -13.60 -5.45 9.41
N VAL A 179 -14.46 -4.46 9.36
CA VAL A 179 -15.87 -4.57 9.75
C VAL A 179 -16.70 -3.97 8.64
N LEU A 180 -17.72 -4.70 8.20
CA LEU A 180 -18.79 -4.15 7.38
C LEU A 180 -20.02 -3.97 8.27
N ALA A 181 -20.28 -2.73 8.70
CA ALA A 181 -21.39 -2.42 9.58
C ALA A 181 -22.03 -1.09 9.17
N SER A 182 -23.37 -1.01 9.26
CA SER A 182 -24.12 0.21 8.97
C SER A 182 -23.80 0.83 7.59
N GLY A 183 -23.58 -0.02 6.58
CA GLY A 183 -23.21 0.41 5.22
C GLY A 183 -21.80 0.98 5.10
N GLN A 184 -20.90 0.73 6.06
CA GLN A 184 -19.52 1.18 6.01
C GLN A 184 -18.56 0.00 6.05
N LEU A 185 -17.63 -0.03 5.10
CA LEU A 185 -16.45 -0.87 5.18
C LEU A 185 -15.38 -0.11 5.97
N GLN A 186 -15.06 -0.61 7.14
CA GLN A 186 -14.04 -0.03 8.02
C GLN A 186 -12.86 -0.98 8.16
N GLN A 187 -11.66 -0.46 8.00
CA GLN A 187 -10.43 -1.14 8.38
C GLN A 187 -10.06 -0.76 9.80
N ILE A 188 -9.75 -1.74 10.64
CA ILE A 188 -9.34 -1.53 12.03
C ILE A 188 -7.81 -1.65 12.09
N GLN A 189 -7.16 -0.60 12.56
CA GLN A 189 -5.72 -0.58 12.80
C GLN A 189 -5.41 -0.17 14.22
N THR A 190 -4.32 -0.70 14.76
CA THR A 190 -3.72 -0.22 16.00
C THR A 190 -2.57 0.68 15.63
N VAL A 191 -2.56 1.91 16.14
CA VAL A 191 -1.51 2.90 15.91
C VAL A 191 -0.90 3.30 17.24
N GLN A 192 0.41 3.43 17.31
CA GLN A 192 1.06 4.21 18.35
C GLN A 192 2.27 4.91 17.72
N PHE A 193 2.41 6.19 18.03
CA PHE A 193 3.36 7.06 17.36
C PHE A 193 4.61 7.29 18.21
N THR A 194 4.56 6.97 19.51
CA THR A 194 5.70 7.03 20.43
C THR A 194 5.70 5.81 21.37
N PRO A 195 6.87 5.29 21.80
CA PRO A 195 6.92 4.12 22.68
C PRO A 195 6.23 4.33 24.04
N THR A 196 6.04 5.59 24.44
CA THR A 196 5.42 6.00 25.70
C THR A 196 3.90 6.16 25.58
N GLN A 197 3.37 6.28 24.37
CA GLN A 197 1.93 6.37 24.11
C GLN A 197 1.31 4.96 24.18
N LEU A 198 0.13 4.85 24.81
CA LEU A 198 -0.68 3.63 24.68
C LEU A 198 -1.15 3.47 23.22
N PRO A 199 -1.13 2.24 22.66
CA PRO A 199 -1.70 1.99 21.34
C PRO A 199 -3.17 2.43 21.26
N ASP A 200 -3.52 3.16 20.20
CA ASP A 200 -4.87 3.62 19.89
C ASP A 200 -5.47 2.73 18.80
N GLU A 201 -6.74 2.36 18.92
CA GLU A 201 -7.45 1.63 17.85
C GLU A 201 -8.16 2.63 16.95
N VAL A 202 -7.75 2.69 15.69
CA VAL A 202 -8.31 3.58 14.66
C VAL A 202 -9.18 2.77 13.71
N ARG A 203 -10.40 3.26 13.50
CA ARG A 203 -11.35 2.72 12.51
C ARG A 203 -11.33 3.60 11.26
N ILE A 204 -10.66 3.12 10.24
CA ILE A 204 -10.49 3.81 8.96
C ILE A 204 -11.63 3.39 8.03
N THR A 205 -12.60 4.28 7.82
CA THR A 205 -13.70 4.02 6.88
C THR A 205 -13.19 4.07 5.44
N LEU A 206 -13.01 2.91 4.80
CA LEU A 206 -12.59 2.80 3.41
C LEU A 206 -13.73 3.19 2.46
N LEU A 207 -14.94 2.72 2.74
CA LEU A 207 -16.13 2.97 1.93
C LEU A 207 -17.35 3.23 2.82
N ARG A 208 -18.27 4.05 2.33
CA ARG A 208 -19.58 4.31 2.93
C ARG A 208 -20.64 4.27 1.86
N SER A 209 -21.75 3.57 2.13
CA SER A 209 -22.92 3.51 1.25
C SER A 209 -23.72 4.82 1.30
N PRO A 210 -24.19 5.35 0.16
CA PRO A 210 -23.77 4.98 -1.19
C PRO A 210 -22.32 5.42 -1.45
N VAL A 211 -21.55 4.58 -2.13
CA VAL A 211 -20.18 4.88 -2.54
C VAL A 211 -20.23 5.94 -3.62
N ARG A 212 -19.62 7.10 -3.38
CA ARG A 212 -19.62 8.23 -4.31
C ARG A 212 -18.21 8.68 -4.62
N GLU A 213 -18.02 9.09 -5.86
CA GLU A 213 -16.80 9.76 -6.30
C GLU A 213 -16.54 11.01 -5.45
N GLY A 214 -15.30 11.21 -5.01
CA GLY A 214 -14.92 12.32 -4.15
C GLY A 214 -15.31 12.18 -2.67
N ASP A 215 -15.94 11.08 -2.24
CA ASP A 215 -16.24 10.90 -0.81
C ASP A 215 -14.93 10.85 -0.01
N GLN A 216 -14.85 11.65 1.06
CA GLN A 216 -13.67 11.77 1.92
C GLN A 216 -14.07 11.62 3.38
N VAL A 217 -13.37 10.76 4.11
CA VAL A 217 -13.65 10.49 5.52
C VAL A 217 -12.36 10.59 6.34
N VAL A 218 -12.38 11.44 7.36
CA VAL A 218 -11.27 11.56 8.32
C VAL A 218 -11.46 10.53 9.44
N ALA A 219 -10.49 9.63 9.60
CA ALA A 219 -10.49 8.59 10.62
C ALA A 219 -9.66 8.98 11.85
N TYR A 220 -8.62 9.77 11.66
CA TYR A 220 -7.71 10.23 12.70
C TYR A 220 -7.28 11.67 12.41
N ASN A 221 -7.26 12.53 13.43
CA ASN A 221 -6.66 13.87 13.33
C ASN A 221 -6.31 14.36 14.74
N LYS A 222 -5.08 14.13 15.18
CA LYS A 222 -4.62 14.46 16.53
C LYS A 222 -3.17 14.93 16.52
N ARG A 223 -2.83 15.75 17.52
CA ARG A 223 -1.43 15.99 17.90
C ARG A 223 -0.98 14.91 18.88
N VAL A 224 0.18 14.35 18.62
CA VAL A 224 0.89 13.41 19.48
C VAL A 224 2.06 14.14 20.12
N GLU A 225 2.19 14.02 21.44
CA GLU A 225 3.29 14.60 22.20
C GLU A 225 4.38 13.54 22.48
N GLY A 226 5.60 13.98 22.77
CA GLY A 226 6.66 13.10 23.28
C GLY A 226 7.42 12.34 22.19
N VAL A 227 7.55 12.93 21.00
CA VAL A 227 8.36 12.40 19.90
C VAL A 227 9.85 12.70 20.18
N ALA A 228 10.78 11.97 19.54
CA ALA A 228 12.22 12.18 19.75
C ALA A 228 12.62 13.65 19.52
N ASP A 229 13.53 14.19 20.34
CA ASP A 229 14.15 15.51 20.15
C ASP A 229 14.91 15.57 18.81
N LEU A 230 14.44 16.39 17.89
CA LEU A 230 14.98 16.51 16.52
C LEU A 230 15.72 17.83 16.30
N ASP A 231 15.44 18.88 17.07
CA ASP A 231 16.10 20.18 16.95
C ASP A 231 17.23 20.44 17.98
N GLY A 232 17.46 19.47 18.87
CA GLY A 232 18.60 19.38 19.76
C GLY A 232 18.52 20.30 20.98
N ASP A 233 17.32 20.73 21.38
CA ASP A 233 17.12 21.58 22.56
C ASP A 233 16.93 20.78 23.88
N GLY A 234 16.95 19.45 23.80
CA GLY A 234 16.76 18.55 24.93
C GLY A 234 15.30 18.32 25.32
N ARG A 235 14.33 18.82 24.54
CA ARG A 235 12.90 18.62 24.75
C ARG A 235 12.32 17.71 23.64
N PRO A 236 11.37 16.83 23.99
CA PRO A 236 10.64 16.06 22.99
C PRO A 236 9.84 16.97 22.06
N GLU A 237 9.74 16.57 20.78
CA GLU A 237 8.91 17.23 19.79
C GLU A 237 7.45 16.77 19.90
N SER A 238 6.57 17.40 19.12
CA SER A 238 5.22 16.90 18.86
C SER A 238 5.00 16.59 17.39
N LEU A 239 4.01 15.76 17.08
CA LEU A 239 3.66 15.31 15.74
C LEU A 239 2.18 15.55 15.49
N ASP A 240 1.84 16.38 14.51
CA ASP A 240 0.49 16.44 13.98
C ASP A 240 0.30 15.23 13.03
N VAL A 241 -0.77 14.46 13.22
CA VAL A 241 -1.09 13.31 12.35
C VAL A 241 -2.55 13.36 11.93
N ALA A 242 -2.81 13.14 10.64
CA ALA A 242 -4.12 12.88 10.11
C ALA A 242 -4.14 11.59 9.27
N ILE A 243 -5.23 10.83 9.40
CA ILE A 243 -5.53 9.67 8.55
C ILE A 243 -6.90 9.93 7.93
N TYR A 244 -6.98 9.93 6.61
CA TYR A 244 -8.25 10.06 5.89
C TYR A 244 -8.26 9.18 4.65
N THR A 245 -9.46 8.83 4.20
CA THR A 245 -9.69 8.10 2.96
C THR A 245 -10.34 8.99 1.93
N ARG A 246 -10.12 8.68 0.65
CA ARG A 246 -10.80 9.32 -0.47
C ARG A 246 -11.19 8.30 -1.53
N VAL A 247 -12.44 8.32 -1.95
CA VAL A 247 -12.92 7.57 -3.12
C VAL A 247 -12.60 8.40 -4.37
N ILE A 248 -11.71 7.92 -5.23
CA ILE A 248 -11.29 8.66 -6.42
C ILE A 248 -12.31 8.54 -7.54
N GLY A 249 -12.87 7.35 -7.73
CA GLY A 249 -13.72 7.05 -8.86
C GLY A 249 -13.56 5.60 -9.30
N THR A 250 -14.14 5.28 -10.45
CA THR A 250 -13.97 3.99 -11.10
C THR A 250 -12.93 4.09 -12.20
N GLU A 251 -12.00 3.14 -12.27
CA GLU A 251 -11.05 3.02 -13.38
C GLU A 251 -10.83 1.57 -13.82
N LYS A 252 -10.28 1.39 -15.02
CA LYS A 252 -9.86 0.07 -15.50
C LYS A 252 -8.47 -0.22 -14.99
N ILE A 253 -8.31 -1.36 -14.31
CA ILE A 253 -7.03 -1.82 -13.78
C ILE A 253 -6.67 -3.18 -14.37
N GLU A 254 -5.42 -3.32 -14.77
CA GLU A 254 -4.90 -4.58 -15.31
C GLU A 254 -4.54 -5.55 -14.18
N THR A 255 -5.01 -6.79 -14.28
CA THR A 255 -4.63 -7.89 -13.39
C THR A 255 -3.23 -8.41 -13.74
N ALA A 256 -2.67 -9.30 -12.92
CA ALA A 256 -1.38 -9.92 -13.20
C ALA A 256 -1.38 -10.78 -14.49
N LEU A 257 -2.57 -11.20 -14.94
CA LEU A 257 -2.76 -12.02 -16.14
C LEU A 257 -3.18 -11.20 -17.38
N GLY A 258 -3.21 -9.87 -17.29
CA GLY A 258 -3.52 -8.98 -18.40
C GLY A 258 -5.02 -8.68 -18.61
N GLU A 259 -5.89 -9.18 -17.74
CA GLU A 259 -7.33 -8.85 -17.78
C GLU A 259 -7.55 -7.40 -17.31
N GLN A 260 -8.46 -6.68 -17.97
CA GLN A 260 -8.86 -5.33 -17.56
C GLN A 260 -10.14 -5.40 -16.74
N LEU A 261 -10.07 -5.03 -15.46
CA LEU A 261 -11.21 -5.00 -14.55
C LEU A 261 -11.62 -3.57 -14.24
N GLU A 262 -12.93 -3.31 -14.24
CA GLU A 262 -13.47 -2.06 -13.73
C GLU A 262 -13.52 -2.11 -12.19
N ALA A 263 -12.86 -1.17 -11.52
CA ALA A 263 -12.71 -1.16 -10.07
C ALA A 263 -12.82 0.25 -9.49
N VAL A 264 -13.38 0.35 -8.28
CA VAL A 264 -13.39 1.57 -7.48
C VAL A 264 -12.01 1.75 -6.84
N ARG A 265 -11.36 2.88 -7.12
CA ARG A 265 -10.10 3.27 -6.48
C ARG A 265 -10.39 4.04 -5.19
N VAL A 266 -9.80 3.56 -4.10
CA VAL A 266 -9.81 4.21 -2.80
C VAL A 266 -8.38 4.49 -2.37
N GLU A 267 -8.12 5.74 -1.98
CA GLU A 267 -6.84 6.16 -1.40
C GLU A 267 -7.00 6.31 0.11
N THR A 268 -6.01 5.83 0.86
CA THR A 268 -5.85 6.09 2.28
C THR A 268 -4.59 6.92 2.47
N HIS A 269 -4.75 8.14 2.98
CA HIS A 269 -3.66 9.05 3.26
C HIS A 269 -3.31 8.99 4.75
N VAL A 270 -2.02 8.89 5.03
CA VAL A 270 -1.43 9.15 6.35
C VAL A 270 -0.55 10.37 6.19
N VAL A 271 -1.02 11.49 6.74
CA VAL A 271 -0.36 12.79 6.64
C VAL A 271 0.20 13.17 7.99
N GLU A 272 1.48 13.50 8.03
CA GLU A 272 2.18 13.83 9.26
C GLU A 272 3.06 15.07 9.13
N ARG A 273 3.28 15.75 10.25
CA ARG A 273 4.15 16.92 10.34
C ARG A 273 4.68 17.09 11.77
N VAL A 274 6.00 17.19 11.90
CA VAL A 274 6.66 17.50 13.18
C VAL A 274 6.43 18.96 13.57
N ILE A 275 6.26 19.23 14.86
CA ILE A 275 6.27 20.57 15.43
C ILE A 275 7.46 20.66 16.38
N TYR A 276 8.41 21.52 16.03
CA TYR A 276 9.67 21.69 16.74
C TYR A 276 9.49 22.45 18.05
N SER A 277 10.01 21.92 19.13
CA SER A 277 9.86 22.37 20.51
C SER A 277 10.66 23.63 20.80
N LYS A 278 11.81 23.81 20.16
CA LYS A 278 12.65 25.01 20.29
C LYS A 278 12.04 26.25 19.65
N THR A 279 11.35 26.07 18.54
CA THR A 279 10.87 27.19 17.69
C THR A 279 9.35 27.31 17.65
N GLY A 280 8.62 26.25 18.03
CA GLY A 280 7.18 26.11 17.82
C GLY A 280 6.78 25.97 16.35
N GLN A 281 7.74 25.90 15.42
CA GLN A 281 7.48 25.87 13.99
C GLN A 281 7.12 24.47 13.51
N ALA A 282 6.27 24.44 12.50
CA ALA A 282 5.88 23.21 11.85
C ALA A 282 6.90 22.84 10.76
N GLY A 283 7.33 21.58 10.75
CA GLY A 283 8.19 21.02 9.72
C GLY A 283 7.47 20.76 8.39
N PRO A 284 8.16 20.12 7.42
CA PRO A 284 7.53 19.70 6.17
C PRO A 284 6.41 18.69 6.44
N VAL A 285 5.40 18.70 5.57
CA VAL A 285 4.32 17.72 5.58
C VAL A 285 4.77 16.50 4.77
N VAL A 286 4.62 15.33 5.36
CA VAL A 286 4.82 14.03 4.70
C VAL A 286 3.45 13.41 4.46
N ASP A 287 3.17 12.98 3.23
CA ASP A 287 1.93 12.28 2.86
C ASP A 287 2.27 10.90 2.31
N ILE A 288 1.77 9.87 2.98
CA ILE A 288 1.94 8.47 2.61
C ILE A 288 0.59 7.95 2.14
N VAL A 289 0.55 7.48 0.89
CA VAL A 289 -0.69 7.08 0.23
C VAL A 289 -0.71 5.57 -0.01
N GLY A 290 -1.67 4.89 0.61
CA GLY A 290 -2.07 3.53 0.25
C GLY A 290 -3.23 3.55 -0.73
N VAL A 291 -3.24 2.63 -1.69
CA VAL A 291 -4.29 2.55 -2.72
C VAL A 291 -4.84 1.14 -2.78
N ASP A 292 -6.16 1.02 -2.74
CA ASP A 292 -6.89 -0.21 -2.97
C ASP A 292 -7.82 -0.04 -4.18
N TRP A 293 -7.83 -1.04 -5.06
CA TRP A 293 -8.79 -1.16 -6.15
C TRP A 293 -9.76 -2.29 -5.83
N LEU A 294 -11.04 -1.94 -5.72
CA LEU A 294 -12.10 -2.86 -5.33
C LEU A 294 -13.07 -3.05 -6.51
N ALA A 295 -13.13 -4.27 -7.05
CA ALA A 295 -14.08 -4.60 -8.10
C ALA A 295 -15.33 -5.25 -7.50
N ARG A 296 -16.48 -4.95 -8.11
CA ARG A 296 -17.78 -5.50 -7.73
C ARG A 296 -17.73 -7.03 -7.70
N GLN A 297 -18.23 -7.61 -6.61
CA GLN A 297 -18.28 -9.04 -6.29
C GLN A 297 -16.92 -9.75 -6.20
N LEU A 298 -15.80 -9.06 -6.47
CA LEU A 298 -14.46 -9.61 -6.42
C LEU A 298 -13.67 -9.16 -5.19
N GLY A 299 -13.88 -7.93 -4.74
CA GLY A 299 -13.02 -7.33 -3.73
C GLY A 299 -11.74 -6.79 -4.34
N TRP A 300 -10.64 -6.97 -3.63
CA TRP A 300 -9.33 -6.43 -4.03
C TRP A 300 -8.85 -7.04 -5.35
N VAL A 301 -8.58 -6.18 -6.33
CA VAL A 301 -8.01 -6.56 -7.64
C VAL A 301 -6.60 -6.02 -7.85
N ALA A 302 -6.28 -4.94 -7.15
CA ALA A 302 -4.95 -4.39 -7.07
C ALA A 302 -4.79 -3.64 -5.75
N ARG A 303 -3.54 -3.55 -5.29
CA ARG A 303 -3.18 -2.83 -4.07
C ARG A 303 -1.81 -2.21 -4.23
N ASP A 304 -1.67 -0.95 -3.90
CA ASP A 304 -0.37 -0.26 -3.77
C ASP A 304 -0.25 0.15 -2.30
N GLN A 305 0.44 -0.65 -1.50
CA GLN A 305 0.46 -0.54 -0.04
C GLN A 305 1.84 -0.10 0.43
N PRO A 306 1.96 1.12 0.99
CA PRO A 306 3.19 1.55 1.64
C PRO A 306 3.37 0.78 2.94
N SER A 307 4.61 0.39 3.20
CA SER A 307 5.06 -0.16 4.47
C SER A 307 6.36 0.50 4.87
N VAL A 308 6.68 0.35 6.14
CA VAL A 308 7.96 0.76 6.70
C VAL A 308 8.69 -0.54 6.95
N SER A 309 9.97 -0.63 6.64
CA SER A 309 10.78 -1.78 7.03
C SER A 309 11.46 -1.56 8.37
N LYS A 310 11.92 -2.64 9.00
CA LYS A 310 12.55 -2.60 10.34
C LYS A 310 13.76 -1.65 10.46
N ASP A 311 14.39 -1.32 9.34
CA ASP A 311 15.47 -0.34 9.21
C ASP A 311 14.98 1.12 9.07
N GLY A 312 13.66 1.35 9.05
CA GLY A 312 13.01 2.65 8.91
C GLY A 312 12.77 3.09 7.46
N GLN A 313 13.09 2.26 6.46
CA GLN A 313 12.90 2.65 5.07
C GLN A 313 11.44 2.51 4.64
N ILE A 314 10.95 3.47 3.85
CA ILE A 314 9.63 3.36 3.22
C ILE A 314 9.75 2.46 2.00
N ARG A 315 8.85 1.48 1.93
CA ARG A 315 8.71 0.56 0.81
C ARG A 315 7.28 0.59 0.31
N VAL A 316 7.06 0.32 -0.96
CA VAL A 316 5.72 0.24 -1.55
C VAL A 316 5.56 -1.12 -2.21
N GLY A 317 4.65 -1.92 -1.70
CA GLY A 317 4.23 -3.17 -2.33
C GLY A 317 3.14 -2.90 -3.35
N LYS A 318 3.38 -3.27 -4.61
CA LYS A 318 2.40 -3.17 -5.70
C LYS A 318 1.94 -4.55 -6.11
N GLU A 319 0.70 -4.87 -5.78
CA GLU A 319 0.08 -6.18 -5.94
C GLU A 319 -0.98 -6.15 -7.02
N ARG A 320 -0.98 -7.14 -7.92
CA ARG A 320 -1.98 -7.32 -8.97
C ARG A 320 -2.56 -8.71 -8.90
N LEU A 321 -3.89 -8.80 -9.02
CA LEU A 321 -4.61 -10.05 -8.82
C LEU A 321 -4.20 -11.11 -9.84
N VAL A 322 -3.95 -12.32 -9.36
CA VAL A 322 -3.76 -13.52 -10.19
C VAL A 322 -5.05 -14.31 -10.22
N GLY A 323 -5.73 -14.44 -9.07
CA GLY A 323 -7.01 -15.13 -8.97
C GLY A 323 -7.59 -15.03 -7.56
N ALA A 324 -8.88 -15.34 -7.46
CA ALA A 324 -9.60 -15.40 -6.20
C ALA A 324 -10.48 -16.65 -6.15
N ASP A 325 -10.58 -17.26 -4.97
CA ASP A 325 -11.58 -18.28 -4.66
C ASP A 325 -12.49 -17.68 -3.60
N LEU A 326 -13.72 -17.37 -3.95
CA LEU A 326 -14.66 -16.69 -3.06
C LEU A 326 -15.74 -17.67 -2.53
N GLY A 327 -15.48 -18.98 -2.60
CA GLY A 327 -16.37 -20.04 -2.14
C GLY A 327 -17.63 -20.22 -2.99
N ALA A 328 -18.57 -21.03 -2.51
CA ALA A 328 -19.79 -21.40 -3.26
C ALA A 328 -20.75 -20.23 -3.56
N GLN A 329 -20.60 -19.10 -2.87
CA GLN A 329 -21.37 -17.86 -3.14
C GLN A 329 -20.58 -16.78 -3.85
N GLY A 330 -19.25 -16.88 -3.84
CA GLY A 330 -18.39 -15.99 -4.56
C GLY A 330 -17.94 -16.68 -5.84
N ALA A 331 -18.76 -16.56 -6.86
CA ALA A 331 -18.31 -16.86 -8.21
C ALA A 331 -17.24 -15.81 -8.58
N PHE A 332 -15.98 -16.20 -8.56
CA PHE A 332 -15.14 -15.84 -9.69
C PHE A 332 -15.06 -17.01 -10.67
N GLY A 333 -15.94 -16.88 -11.65
CA GLY A 333 -15.65 -17.18 -13.03
C GLY A 333 -16.62 -16.31 -13.82
N ASN A 334 -16.28 -15.03 -14.04
CA ASN A 334 -16.66 -14.19 -15.20
C ASN A 334 -16.87 -12.70 -14.89
N SER A 335 -15.79 -11.93 -14.83
CA SER A 335 -15.77 -10.64 -15.56
C SER A 335 -15.54 -10.84 -17.07
N GLY A 336 -15.13 -12.05 -17.51
CA GLY A 336 -14.81 -12.36 -18.90
C GLY A 336 -15.76 -13.31 -19.66
N GLY A 337 -16.89 -13.76 -19.10
CA GLY A 337 -17.59 -14.92 -19.67
C GLY A 337 -16.74 -16.21 -19.52
N PRO A 338 -17.33 -17.42 -19.59
CA PRO A 338 -16.60 -18.64 -19.24
C PRO A 338 -15.31 -18.68 -20.04
N VAL A 339 -14.16 -18.71 -19.35
CA VAL A 339 -12.85 -18.75 -20.01
C VAL A 339 -12.83 -20.05 -20.81
N THR A 340 -13.01 -19.88 -22.12
CA THR A 340 -13.02 -20.99 -23.05
C THR A 340 -11.57 -21.37 -23.27
N LEU A 341 -11.10 -22.31 -22.44
CA LEU A 341 -9.81 -22.94 -22.66
C LEU A 341 -9.84 -23.56 -24.06
N THR A 342 -8.82 -23.31 -24.85
CA THR A 342 -8.75 -23.82 -26.23
C THR A 342 -7.67 -24.87 -26.29
N ASN A 343 -7.98 -26.01 -26.90
CA ASN A 343 -7.01 -27.07 -27.12
C ASN A 343 -5.93 -26.59 -28.11
N PRO A 344 -4.64 -26.82 -27.84
CA PRO A 344 -3.57 -26.51 -28.78
C PRO A 344 -3.81 -27.16 -30.14
N THR A 345 -3.31 -26.54 -31.21
CA THR A 345 -3.37 -27.09 -32.58
C THR A 345 -2.68 -28.46 -32.70
N THR A 346 -1.84 -28.81 -31.74
CA THR A 346 -1.14 -30.09 -31.62
C THR A 346 -1.95 -31.18 -30.90
N SER A 347 -3.15 -30.87 -30.40
CA SER A 347 -4.04 -31.84 -29.73
C SER A 347 -4.77 -32.69 -30.76
N PRO A 348 -4.47 -34.00 -30.86
CA PRO A 348 -5.18 -34.89 -31.78
C PRO A 348 -6.68 -34.88 -31.44
N GLU A 349 -7.54 -34.80 -32.47
CA GLU A 349 -9.01 -34.88 -32.35
C GLU A 349 -9.72 -33.65 -31.73
N GLN A 350 -8.99 -32.74 -31.08
CA GLN A 350 -9.57 -31.56 -30.41
C GLN A 350 -8.90 -30.23 -30.81
N ALA A 351 -7.94 -30.24 -31.74
CA ALA A 351 -7.14 -29.08 -32.14
C ALA A 351 -7.97 -27.81 -32.40
N GLY A 352 -7.67 -26.73 -31.68
CA GLY A 352 -8.30 -25.42 -31.84
C GLY A 352 -9.75 -25.33 -31.35
N LEU A 353 -10.33 -26.43 -30.85
CA LEU A 353 -11.66 -26.44 -30.28
C LEU A 353 -11.63 -25.98 -28.82
N ALA A 354 -12.74 -25.41 -28.37
CA ALA A 354 -13.01 -25.21 -26.96
C ALA A 354 -12.86 -26.53 -26.19
N LEU A 355 -12.13 -26.50 -25.07
CA LEU A 355 -12.05 -27.60 -24.13
C LEU A 355 -13.43 -27.80 -23.52
N ALA A 356 -14.04 -28.94 -23.84
CA ALA A 356 -15.32 -29.35 -23.30
C ALA A 356 -15.18 -30.80 -22.82
N MET A 357 -15.72 -31.07 -21.63
CA MET A 357 -15.58 -32.36 -20.95
C MET A 357 -16.75 -32.54 -19.98
N GLN A 358 -17.25 -33.77 -19.90
CA GLN A 358 -18.25 -34.19 -18.93
C GLN A 358 -17.55 -34.84 -17.72
N GLN A 359 -18.09 -34.62 -16.52
CA GLN A 359 -17.63 -35.26 -15.28
C GLN A 359 -16.11 -35.14 -15.04
N PRO A 360 -15.53 -33.92 -15.06
CA PRO A 360 -14.10 -33.75 -14.88
C PRO A 360 -13.67 -34.15 -13.47
N SER A 361 -12.60 -34.92 -13.38
CA SER A 361 -11.79 -35.16 -12.18
C SER A 361 -10.41 -34.54 -12.40
N ALA A 362 -9.81 -33.99 -11.36
CA ALA A 362 -8.51 -33.35 -11.43
C ALA A 362 -7.49 -34.12 -10.58
N VAL A 363 -6.30 -34.32 -11.13
CA VAL A 363 -5.15 -34.88 -10.43
C VAL A 363 -3.99 -33.90 -10.57
N SER A 364 -3.42 -33.50 -9.45
CA SER A 364 -2.22 -32.66 -9.44
C SER A 364 -0.98 -33.51 -9.76
N ASP A 365 -0.12 -33.01 -10.64
CA ASP A 365 1.19 -33.59 -10.99
C ASP A 365 2.24 -32.48 -10.93
N GLY A 366 2.82 -32.26 -9.74
CA GLY A 366 3.76 -31.16 -9.50
C GLY A 366 3.14 -29.80 -9.77
N ASP A 367 3.71 -29.07 -10.74
CA ASP A 367 3.27 -27.75 -11.21
C ASP A 367 2.19 -27.82 -12.31
N ARG A 368 1.56 -28.98 -12.48
CA ARG A 368 0.58 -29.26 -13.53
C ARG A 368 -0.69 -29.88 -12.96
N VAL A 369 -1.78 -29.74 -13.71
CA VAL A 369 -3.06 -30.37 -13.39
C VAL A 369 -3.44 -31.24 -14.57
N LEU A 370 -3.62 -32.53 -14.33
CA LEU A 370 -4.23 -33.45 -15.27
C LEU A 370 -5.74 -33.49 -15.01
N LEU A 371 -6.52 -33.02 -15.97
CA LEU A 371 -7.97 -33.23 -15.98
C LEU A 371 -8.30 -34.52 -16.73
N ILE A 372 -9.21 -35.29 -16.16
CA ILE A 372 -9.69 -36.56 -16.67
C ILE A 372 -11.21 -36.50 -16.69
N GLY A 373 -11.85 -36.82 -17.80
CA GLY A 373 -13.31 -36.87 -17.87
C GLY A 373 -13.78 -37.51 -19.15
N THR A 374 -15.05 -37.34 -19.49
CA THR A 374 -15.65 -37.90 -20.70
C THR A 374 -15.74 -36.85 -21.81
N PRO A 375 -15.39 -37.20 -23.07
CA PRO A 375 -15.59 -36.29 -24.18
C PRO A 375 -17.09 -36.00 -24.39
N PRO A 376 -17.47 -34.77 -24.74
CA PRO A 376 -18.87 -34.39 -24.95
C PRO A 376 -19.46 -34.95 -26.25
N VAL A 377 -18.60 -35.41 -27.16
CA VAL A 377 -18.99 -36.00 -28.45
C VAL A 377 -19.14 -37.51 -28.30
N VAL A 378 -20.32 -38.02 -28.67
CA VAL A 378 -20.81 -39.38 -28.39
C VAL A 378 -20.02 -40.49 -29.10
N ASP A 379 -19.33 -40.18 -30.21
CA ASP A 379 -18.60 -41.17 -31.04
C ASP A 379 -17.31 -41.73 -30.40
N TYR A 380 -16.85 -41.19 -29.26
CA TYR A 380 -15.66 -41.66 -28.55
C TYR A 380 -15.97 -42.62 -27.38
N SER A 381 -17.13 -43.27 -27.46
CA SER A 381 -17.67 -44.15 -26.42
C SER A 381 -16.56 -45.02 -25.78
N TYR A 382 -16.41 -44.88 -24.46
CA TYR A 382 -15.46 -45.60 -23.58
C TYR A 382 -14.00 -45.15 -23.54
N ARG A 383 -13.65 -44.00 -24.13
CA ARG A 383 -12.31 -43.39 -23.95
C ARG A 383 -12.41 -42.11 -23.11
N PRO A 384 -11.63 -41.98 -22.02
CA PRO A 384 -11.58 -40.74 -21.26
C PRO A 384 -10.83 -39.66 -22.04
N LEU A 385 -11.22 -38.41 -21.89
CA LEU A 385 -10.47 -37.25 -22.34
C LEU A 385 -9.45 -36.88 -21.26
N LEU A 386 -8.18 -36.81 -21.65
CA LEU A 386 -7.06 -36.43 -20.79
C LEU A 386 -6.56 -35.06 -21.24
N THR A 387 -6.51 -34.10 -20.32
CA THR A 387 -6.08 -32.73 -20.58
C THR A 387 -5.04 -32.30 -19.56
N LEU A 388 -3.85 -31.92 -20.01
CA LEU A 388 -2.81 -31.41 -19.12
C LEU A 388 -2.78 -29.88 -19.15
N LEU A 389 -2.89 -29.27 -17.97
CA LEU A 389 -2.75 -27.84 -17.77
C LEU A 389 -1.45 -27.56 -17.04
N ASN A 390 -0.80 -26.44 -17.37
CA ASN A 390 0.27 -25.92 -16.52
C ASN A 390 -0.31 -25.11 -15.33
N SER A 391 0.56 -24.68 -14.42
CA SER A 391 0.24 -23.85 -13.26
C SER A 391 -0.41 -22.50 -13.59
N ARG A 392 -0.43 -22.10 -14.87
CA ARG A 392 -1.07 -20.88 -15.38
C ARG A 392 -2.43 -21.14 -16.02
N GLY A 393 -2.91 -22.38 -16.02
CA GLY A 393 -4.19 -22.76 -16.63
C GLY A 393 -4.14 -22.89 -18.15
N GLU A 394 -2.96 -22.90 -18.78
CA GLU A 394 -2.82 -23.12 -20.22
C GLU A 394 -2.90 -24.62 -20.53
N VAL A 395 -3.74 -24.99 -21.49
CA VAL A 395 -3.82 -26.36 -22.01
C VAL A 395 -2.55 -26.66 -22.78
N GLN A 396 -1.74 -27.60 -22.27
CA GLN A 396 -0.51 -28.06 -22.91
C GLN A 396 -0.80 -29.10 -24.00
N TRP A 397 -1.78 -29.97 -23.75
CA TRP A 397 -2.31 -30.92 -24.71
C TRP A 397 -3.62 -31.53 -24.22
N THR A 398 -4.41 -32.03 -25.17
CA THR A 398 -5.62 -32.82 -24.92
C THR A 398 -5.61 -34.05 -25.82
N ARG A 399 -5.94 -35.22 -25.26
CA ARG A 399 -5.87 -36.52 -25.96
C ARG A 399 -6.92 -37.48 -25.42
N LEU A 400 -7.39 -38.40 -26.27
CA LEU A 400 -8.12 -39.57 -25.78
C LEU A 400 -7.18 -40.54 -25.07
N GLY A 401 -7.54 -40.92 -23.85
CA GLY A 401 -6.91 -41.97 -23.07
C GLY A 401 -7.16 -43.37 -23.65
N PRO A 402 -6.56 -44.42 -23.08
CA PRO A 402 -6.72 -45.78 -23.59
C PRO A 402 -8.17 -46.28 -23.51
N ALA A 403 -8.56 -47.13 -24.46
CA ALA A 403 -9.89 -47.73 -24.48
C ALA A 403 -10.11 -48.62 -23.25
N GLY A 404 -11.27 -48.47 -22.60
CA GLY A 404 -11.63 -49.28 -21.43
C GLY A 404 -11.02 -48.82 -20.10
N ALA A 405 -10.25 -47.71 -20.09
CA ALA A 405 -9.80 -47.10 -18.85
C ALA A 405 -11.00 -46.53 -18.07
N ARG A 406 -11.33 -47.17 -16.95
CA ARG A 406 -12.29 -46.66 -15.97
C ARG A 406 -11.51 -46.00 -14.85
N PHE A 407 -11.63 -44.68 -14.74
CA PHE A 407 -11.14 -43.96 -13.58
C PHE A 407 -12.26 -43.99 -12.53
N ALA A 408 -11.97 -44.57 -11.36
CA ALA A 408 -12.88 -44.47 -10.24
C ALA A 408 -12.92 -42.99 -9.82
N ALA A 409 -14.12 -42.40 -9.78
CA ALA A 409 -14.30 -41.13 -9.09
C ALA A 409 -13.92 -41.34 -7.62
N PRO A 410 -13.18 -40.40 -6.98
CA PRO A 410 -12.95 -40.44 -5.55
C PRO A 410 -14.27 -40.35 -4.76
#